data_AF-A0A7J6QU43-F1
#
_entry.id   AF-A0A7J6QU43-F1
#
_cell.length_a   1.000
_cell.length_b   1.000
_cell.length_c   1.000
_cell.angle_alpha   90.00
_cell.angle_beta   90.00
_cell.angle_gamma   90.00
#
_symmetry.space_group_name_H-M   'P 1'
#
loop_
_entity.id
_entity.type
_entity.pdbx_description
1 polymer ?
#
loop_
_entity_poly.entity_id
_entity_poly.type
_entity_poly.pdbx_seq_one_letter_code
_entity_poly.pdbx_strand_id
1 'polypeptide(L)'
;STVGLKKVEDNCVPCAVLMDPWTYVTPRDGSQGFNFPERAHKEGIHTPTLLLGSEEFSKYPGMRAATVNLHDKSLQPGSRFRVVDKTRHGNFMELCFWMPQFLVPVAARIGFYDKKNKSARGTYCKIIASIANFIFLNTSSHAHSALASKKVEEIPSESKMSKRNNLKE
;
A
#
# COMPACT_ATOMS: atom_id res chain seq x y z
N SER A 1 -1.48 15.42 -21.16
CA SER A 1 -0.43 16.05 -20.33
C SER A 1 -0.80 15.85 -18.87
N THR A 2 -0.15 14.92 -18.18
CA THR A 2 -0.29 14.78 -16.72
C THR A 2 0.42 15.96 -16.07
N VAL A 3 -0.31 16.70 -15.25
CA VAL A 3 0.19 17.85 -14.48
C VAL A 3 1.39 17.41 -13.64
N GLY A 4 2.57 17.96 -13.96
CA GLY A 4 3.59 18.47 -13.04
C GLY A 4 4.10 17.61 -11.87
N LEU A 5 3.74 16.34 -11.73
CA LEU A 5 4.34 15.48 -10.72
C LEU A 5 5.72 15.05 -11.21
N LYS A 6 6.79 15.60 -10.62
CA LYS A 6 8.14 15.06 -10.80
C LYS A 6 8.07 13.56 -10.50
N LYS A 7 8.62 12.74 -11.40
CA LYS A 7 8.79 11.31 -11.18
C LYS A 7 9.77 11.13 -10.02
N VAL A 8 9.25 10.96 -8.81
CA VAL A 8 10.05 10.64 -7.63
C VAL A 8 9.97 9.12 -7.45
N GLU A 9 11.00 8.42 -7.89
CA GLU A 9 11.24 7.03 -7.47
C GLU A 9 11.94 7.11 -6.11
N ASP A 10 11.25 6.70 -5.04
CA ASP A 10 11.79 6.69 -3.68
C ASP A 10 12.09 5.25 -3.25
N ASN A 11 13.38 4.90 -3.26
CA ASN A 11 13.86 3.58 -2.87
C ASN A 11 13.86 3.38 -1.34
N CYS A 12 13.57 4.41 -0.55
CA CYS A 12 13.48 4.32 0.90
C CYS A 12 12.10 3.83 1.38
N VAL A 13 11.13 3.65 0.48
CA VAL A 13 9.81 3.11 0.82
C VAL A 13 9.92 1.61 1.14
N PRO A 14 9.60 1.17 2.37
CA PRO A 14 9.82 -0.21 2.81
C PRO A 14 8.82 -1.20 2.20
N CYS A 15 7.59 -0.75 1.94
CA CYS A 15 6.56 -1.54 1.29
C CYS A 15 5.51 -0.62 0.64
N ALA A 16 4.85 -1.09 -0.41
CA ALA A 16 3.76 -0.38 -1.08
C ALA A 16 2.44 -1.15 -0.98
N VAL A 17 1.33 -0.42 -0.87
CA VAL A 17 -0.02 -1.01 -0.92
C VAL A 17 -0.79 -0.33 -2.04
N LEU A 18 -1.25 -1.14 -2.99
CA LEU A 18 -2.03 -0.72 -4.14
C LEU A 18 -3.45 -1.26 -3.97
N MET A 19 -4.38 -0.36 -3.64
CA MET A 19 -5.79 -0.66 -3.39
C MET A 19 -6.60 -0.52 -4.68
N ASP A 20 -7.18 -1.63 -5.11
CA ASP A 20 -7.94 -1.80 -6.36
C ASP A 20 -7.36 -1.00 -7.54
N PRO A 21 -6.09 -1.21 -7.90
CA PRO A 21 -5.37 -0.32 -8.79
C PRO A 21 -5.86 -0.49 -10.23
N TRP A 22 -6.38 0.59 -10.81
CA TRP A 22 -6.73 0.62 -12.23
C TRP A 22 -5.48 0.95 -13.04
N THR A 23 -4.59 -0.05 -13.14
CA THR A 23 -3.25 0.08 -13.74
C THR A 23 -3.23 0.33 -15.25
N TYR A 24 -4.38 0.10 -15.88
CA TYR A 24 -4.66 0.30 -17.29
C TYR A 24 -6.15 0.56 -17.47
N VAL A 25 -6.50 1.71 -18.03
CA VAL A 25 -7.89 2.05 -18.40
C VAL A 25 -7.89 2.50 -19.85
N THR A 26 -8.44 1.69 -20.77
CA THR A 26 -8.79 2.15 -22.12
C THR A 26 -10.16 2.82 -22.05
N PRO A 27 -10.27 4.14 -22.23
CA PRO A 27 -11.54 4.81 -22.23
C PRO A 27 -12.33 4.41 -23.49
N ARG A 28 -13.65 4.35 -23.36
CA ARG A 28 -14.55 3.83 -24.41
C ARG A 28 -14.63 4.71 -25.66
N ASP A 29 -14.21 5.95 -25.55
CA ASP A 29 -14.27 6.99 -26.58
C ASP A 29 -12.97 7.11 -27.40
N GLY A 30 -11.98 6.24 -27.14
CA GLY A 30 -10.67 6.28 -27.82
C GLY A 30 -9.75 7.40 -27.33
N SER A 31 -10.09 8.10 -26.24
CA SER A 31 -9.19 9.08 -25.62
C SER A 31 -7.95 8.41 -25.00
N GLN A 32 -6.94 9.21 -24.65
CA GLN A 32 -5.75 8.69 -23.96
C GLN A 32 -6.14 8.10 -22.61
N GLY A 33 -5.98 6.79 -22.49
CA GLY A 33 -6.18 6.07 -21.24
C GLY A 33 -5.16 6.41 -20.16
N PHE A 34 -5.50 6.06 -18.93
CA PHE A 34 -4.54 6.11 -17.83
C PHE A 34 -3.72 4.83 -17.84
N ASN A 35 -2.40 5.00 -17.98
CA ASN A 35 -1.43 3.92 -17.84
C ASN A 35 -0.56 4.23 -16.63
N PHE A 36 -0.36 3.22 -15.78
CA PHE A 36 0.80 3.24 -14.89
C PHE A 36 2.08 3.48 -15.71
N PRO A 37 3.13 4.08 -15.11
CA PRO A 37 4.37 4.35 -15.80
C PRO A 37 4.86 3.10 -16.54
N GLU A 38 5.23 3.26 -17.81
CA GLU A 38 5.64 2.15 -18.69
C GLU A 38 6.72 1.26 -18.05
N ARG A 39 7.61 1.88 -17.28
CA ARG A 39 8.65 1.20 -16.51
C ARG A 39 8.10 0.21 -15.48
N ALA A 40 7.05 0.57 -14.73
CA ALA A 40 6.44 -0.34 -13.76
C ALA A 40 5.81 -1.56 -14.47
N HIS A 41 5.23 -1.36 -15.65
CA HIS A 41 4.71 -2.47 -16.47
C HIS A 41 5.80 -3.33 -17.10
N LYS A 42 7.01 -2.79 -17.32
CA LYS A 42 8.16 -3.52 -17.88
C LYS A 42 8.97 -4.26 -16.82
N GLU A 43 9.33 -3.57 -15.75
CA GLU A 43 10.30 -3.97 -14.72
C GLU A 43 9.65 -4.39 -13.40
N GLY A 44 8.36 -4.10 -13.20
CA GLY A 44 7.67 -4.33 -11.93
C GLY A 44 7.94 -3.22 -10.90
N ILE A 45 7.55 -3.49 -9.66
CA ILE A 45 7.78 -2.64 -8.49
C ILE A 45 8.88 -3.29 -7.66
N HIS A 46 9.96 -2.54 -7.41
CA HIS A 46 11.15 -3.04 -6.69
C HIS A 46 10.99 -3.08 -5.17
N THR A 47 9.88 -2.56 -4.65
CA THR A 47 9.53 -2.58 -3.22
C THR A 47 8.49 -3.69 -2.97
N PRO A 48 8.55 -4.42 -1.83
CA PRO A 48 7.50 -5.36 -1.45
C PRO A 48 6.11 -4.73 -1.58
N THR A 49 5.23 -5.37 -2.33
CA THR A 49 3.95 -4.77 -2.71
C THR A 49 2.75 -5.67 -2.38
N LEU A 50 1.74 -5.10 -1.71
CA LEU A 50 0.41 -5.69 -1.62
C LEU A 50 -0.48 -5.11 -2.72
N LEU A 51 -0.87 -5.96 -3.66
CA LEU A 51 -1.96 -5.69 -4.58
C LEU A 51 -3.26 -6.21 -3.94
N LEU A 52 -4.19 -5.32 -3.62
CA LEU A 52 -5.45 -5.67 -2.99
C LEU A 52 -6.62 -5.26 -3.91
N GLY A 53 -7.12 -6.20 -4.69
CA GLY A 53 -8.19 -5.98 -5.66
C GLY A 53 -9.60 -6.27 -5.14
N SER A 54 -10.58 -5.69 -5.81
CA SER A 54 -12.00 -6.02 -5.67
C SER A 54 -12.37 -7.26 -6.49
N GLU A 55 -13.50 -7.90 -6.17
CA GLU A 55 -14.04 -8.97 -7.04
C GLU A 55 -14.50 -8.40 -8.39
N GLU A 56 -15.00 -7.16 -8.39
CA GLU A 56 -15.40 -6.44 -9.60
C GLU A 56 -14.27 -6.29 -10.61
N PHE A 57 -13.04 -6.06 -10.15
CA PHE A 57 -11.86 -6.01 -11.00
C PHE A 57 -11.70 -7.26 -11.88
N SER A 58 -12.13 -8.45 -11.40
CA SER A 58 -12.06 -9.68 -12.20
C SER A 58 -13.00 -9.70 -13.40
N LYS A 59 -13.97 -8.78 -13.46
CA LYS A 59 -14.91 -8.61 -14.59
C LYS A 59 -14.32 -7.81 -15.75
N TYR A 60 -13.11 -7.24 -15.58
CA TYR A 60 -12.42 -6.45 -16.60
C TYR A 60 -11.13 -7.17 -17.04
N PRO A 61 -11.18 -8.02 -18.09
CA PRO A 61 -10.06 -8.89 -18.44
C PRO A 61 -8.73 -8.15 -18.68
N GLY A 62 -8.76 -7.00 -19.36
CA GLY A 62 -7.56 -6.20 -19.64
C GLY A 62 -6.93 -5.62 -18.38
N MET A 63 -7.74 -5.08 -17.48
CA MET A 63 -7.28 -4.55 -16.19
C MET A 63 -6.75 -5.67 -15.30
N ARG A 64 -7.44 -6.82 -15.30
CA ARG A 64 -7.00 -8.02 -14.60
C ARG A 64 -5.65 -8.50 -15.08
N ALA A 65 -5.49 -8.66 -16.38
CA ALA A 65 -4.25 -9.09 -17.00
C ALA A 65 -3.10 -8.10 -16.70
N ALA A 66 -3.34 -6.80 -16.82
CA ALA A 66 -2.33 -5.78 -16.55
C ALA A 66 -1.84 -5.80 -15.10
N THR A 67 -2.76 -5.97 -14.16
CA THR A 67 -2.43 -5.96 -12.71
C THR A 67 -1.79 -7.27 -12.27
N VAL A 68 -2.20 -8.42 -12.83
CA VAL A 68 -1.49 -9.69 -12.64
C VAL A 68 -0.09 -9.61 -13.22
N ASN A 69 0.07 -9.08 -14.43
CA ASN A 69 1.38 -8.86 -15.04
C ASN A 69 2.26 -7.93 -14.18
N LEU A 70 1.70 -6.86 -13.61
CA LEU A 70 2.40 -6.00 -12.67
C LEU A 70 2.84 -6.78 -11.42
N HIS A 71 1.96 -7.59 -10.83
CA HIS A 71 2.29 -8.46 -9.69
C HIS A 71 3.45 -9.40 -10.01
N ASP A 72 3.35 -10.11 -11.13
CA ASP A 72 4.29 -11.16 -11.53
C ASP A 72 5.67 -10.60 -11.89
N LYS A 73 5.74 -9.30 -12.22
CA LYS A 73 7.01 -8.58 -12.36
C LYS A 73 7.52 -8.00 -11.05
N SER A 74 6.64 -7.84 -10.05
CA SER A 74 6.92 -7.27 -8.73
C SER A 74 7.16 -8.33 -7.66
N LEU A 75 7.72 -9.50 -8.03
CA LEU A 75 7.93 -10.68 -7.17
C LEU A 75 9.04 -10.49 -6.11
N GLN A 76 9.07 -9.34 -5.46
CA GLN A 76 9.91 -9.10 -4.29
C GLN A 76 9.49 -10.05 -3.15
N PRO A 77 10.43 -10.51 -2.31
CA PRO A 77 10.11 -11.23 -1.09
C PRO A 77 9.09 -10.43 -0.26
N GLY A 78 7.98 -11.06 0.09
CA GLY A 78 6.90 -10.42 0.85
C GLY A 78 5.77 -9.83 0.02
N SER A 79 5.92 -9.64 -1.30
CA SER A 79 4.83 -9.22 -2.19
C SER A 79 3.65 -10.19 -2.16
N ARG A 80 2.43 -9.66 -2.25
CA ARG A 80 1.18 -10.43 -2.19
C ARG A 80 0.16 -9.87 -3.17
N PHE A 81 -0.63 -10.76 -3.76
CA PHE A 81 -1.86 -10.40 -4.47
C PHE A 81 -3.07 -11.02 -3.76
N ARG A 82 -4.07 -10.19 -3.44
CA ARG A 82 -5.32 -10.63 -2.82
C ARG A 82 -6.51 -9.98 -3.50
N VAL A 83 -7.57 -10.76 -3.66
CA VAL A 83 -8.89 -10.27 -4.10
C VAL A 83 -9.84 -10.41 -2.93
N VAL A 84 -10.62 -9.36 -2.64
CA VAL A 84 -11.61 -9.38 -1.56
C VAL A 84 -12.98 -9.74 -2.14
N ASP A 85 -13.51 -10.90 -1.76
CA ASP A 85 -14.81 -11.37 -2.27
C ASP A 85 -15.96 -10.40 -1.97
N LYS A 86 -16.95 -10.34 -2.87
CA LYS A 86 -18.18 -9.53 -2.73
C LYS A 86 -17.86 -8.05 -2.53
N THR A 87 -16.84 -7.56 -3.24
CA THR A 87 -16.47 -6.15 -3.25
C THR A 87 -16.41 -5.57 -4.65
N ARG A 88 -16.59 -4.26 -4.71
CA ARG A 88 -16.52 -3.39 -5.88
C ARG A 88 -15.45 -2.32 -5.65
N HIS A 89 -15.09 -1.57 -6.69
CA HIS A 89 -14.10 -0.49 -6.59
C HIS A 89 -14.46 0.51 -5.48
N GLY A 90 -15.76 0.82 -5.36
CA GLY A 90 -16.28 1.69 -4.32
C GLY A 90 -15.86 1.29 -2.90
N ASN A 91 -15.72 -0.01 -2.59
CA ASN A 91 -15.38 -0.51 -1.26
C ASN A 91 -14.01 -0.04 -0.72
N PHE A 92 -13.16 0.48 -1.59
CA PHE A 92 -11.83 0.99 -1.24
C PHE A 92 -11.82 2.51 -0.99
N MET A 93 -12.95 3.19 -1.16
CA MET A 93 -13.13 4.63 -0.94
C MET A 93 -13.65 4.94 0.47
N GLU A 94 -13.32 6.11 0.99
CA GLU A 94 -13.71 6.56 2.34
C GLU A 94 -15.22 6.46 2.61
N LEU A 95 -16.05 6.80 1.62
CA LEU A 95 -17.52 6.77 1.75
C LEU A 95 -18.03 5.40 2.21
N CYS A 96 -17.34 4.33 1.83
CA CYS A 96 -17.69 2.97 2.18
C CYS A 96 -17.33 2.58 3.63
N PHE A 97 -16.47 3.35 4.29
CA PHE A 97 -16.08 3.12 5.68
C PHE A 97 -17.08 3.75 6.65
N TRP A 98 -17.74 4.83 6.25
CA TRP A 98 -18.66 5.60 7.08
C TRP A 98 -20.13 5.30 6.82
N MET A 99 -20.45 4.50 5.81
CA MET A 99 -21.83 4.27 5.42
C MET A 99 -22.60 3.43 6.47
N PRO A 100 -23.73 3.95 7.00
CA PRO A 100 -24.61 3.19 7.87
C PRO A 100 -25.13 1.91 7.21
N GLN A 101 -25.25 0.84 8.00
CA GLN A 101 -25.61 -0.50 7.48
C GLN A 101 -26.96 -0.53 6.74
N PHE A 102 -27.92 0.32 7.13
CA PHE A 102 -29.22 0.42 6.47
C PHE A 102 -29.15 1.08 5.09
N LEU A 103 -28.08 1.82 4.76
CA LEU A 103 -27.85 2.42 3.44
C LEU A 103 -27.10 1.49 2.48
N VAL A 104 -26.52 0.38 2.97
CA VAL A 104 -25.82 -0.60 2.13
C VAL A 104 -26.66 -1.09 0.94
N PRO A 105 -27.96 -1.44 1.10
CA PRO A 105 -28.78 -1.83 -0.04
C PRO A 105 -28.98 -0.73 -1.08
N VAL A 106 -29.04 0.54 -0.66
CA VAL A 106 -29.17 1.69 -1.55
C VAL A 106 -27.88 1.89 -2.34
N ALA A 107 -26.73 1.89 -1.66
CA ALA A 107 -25.42 1.96 -2.30
C ALA A 107 -25.17 0.78 -3.27
N ALA A 108 -25.67 -0.41 -2.95
CA ALA A 108 -25.60 -1.56 -3.85
C ALA A 108 -26.47 -1.38 -5.12
N ARG A 109 -27.59 -0.64 -5.04
CA ARG A 109 -28.43 -0.32 -6.22
C ARG A 109 -27.75 0.65 -7.17
N ILE A 110 -27.08 1.68 -6.64
CA ILE A 110 -26.31 2.66 -7.44
C ILE A 110 -24.91 2.17 -7.83
N GLY A 111 -24.57 0.93 -7.46
CA GLY A 111 -23.39 0.25 -7.94
C GLY A 111 -22.10 0.47 -7.13
N PHE A 112 -22.18 1.08 -5.95
CA PHE A 112 -21.04 1.26 -5.06
C PHE A 112 -20.66 -0.01 -4.28
N TYR A 113 -21.61 -0.92 -4.06
CA TYR A 113 -21.40 -2.19 -3.35
C TYR A 113 -21.88 -3.39 -4.16
N ASP A 114 -21.31 -4.56 -3.86
CA ASP A 114 -21.91 -5.81 -4.29
C ASP A 114 -23.23 -6.04 -3.52
N LYS A 115 -24.30 -6.41 -4.24
CA LYS A 115 -25.62 -6.67 -3.64
C LYS A 115 -25.61 -7.84 -2.65
N LYS A 116 -24.64 -8.75 -2.74
CA LYS A 116 -24.45 -9.87 -1.83
C LYS A 116 -23.62 -9.48 -0.61
N ASN A 117 -23.07 -8.27 -0.56
CA ASN A 117 -22.39 -7.76 0.62
C ASN A 117 -23.42 -7.32 1.68
N LYS A 118 -23.45 -8.07 2.78
CA LYS A 118 -24.40 -7.85 3.89
C LYS A 118 -23.78 -7.09 5.07
N SER A 119 -22.50 -6.72 5.03
CA SER A 119 -21.81 -6.06 6.16
C SER A 119 -20.67 -5.18 5.67
N ALA A 120 -20.92 -3.87 5.60
CA ALA A 120 -19.88 -2.90 5.23
C ALA A 120 -18.71 -2.94 6.22
N ARG A 121 -19.00 -3.02 7.52
CA ARG A 121 -18.02 -3.16 8.60
C ARG A 121 -17.17 -4.43 8.46
N GLY A 122 -17.79 -5.58 8.18
CA GLY A 122 -17.06 -6.83 8.02
C GLY A 122 -16.09 -6.80 6.84
N THR A 123 -16.51 -6.22 5.71
CA THR A 123 -15.64 -5.99 4.55
C THR A 123 -14.49 -5.03 4.90
N TYR A 124 -14.79 -3.93 5.58
CA TYR A 124 -13.78 -2.97 6.03
C TYR A 124 -12.71 -3.63 6.91
N CYS A 125 -13.12 -4.39 7.93
CA CYS A 125 -12.19 -5.09 8.81
C CYS A 125 -11.27 -6.04 8.02
N LYS A 126 -11.77 -6.74 6.98
CA LYS A 126 -10.95 -7.62 6.14
C LYS A 126 -9.92 -6.84 5.31
N ILE A 127 -10.31 -5.70 4.74
CA ILE A 127 -9.42 -4.81 3.98
C ILE A 127 -8.31 -4.30 4.89
N ILE A 128 -8.68 -3.67 6.02
CA ILE A 128 -7.71 -3.10 6.96
C ILE A 128 -6.82 -4.18 7.58
N ALA A 129 -7.36 -5.33 7.98
CA ALA A 129 -6.54 -6.42 8.52
C ALA A 129 -5.51 -6.92 7.50
N SER A 130 -5.87 -6.99 6.22
CA SER A 130 -4.93 -7.40 5.16
C SER A 130 -3.81 -6.38 4.98
N ILE A 131 -4.14 -5.09 4.99
CA ILE A 131 -3.18 -3.99 4.88
C ILE A 131 -2.26 -3.94 6.10
N ALA A 132 -2.84 -3.92 7.30
CA ALA A 132 -2.10 -3.83 8.56
C ALA A 132 -1.15 -5.03 8.73
N ASN A 133 -1.61 -6.25 8.44
CA ASN A 133 -0.77 -7.44 8.51
C ASN A 133 0.39 -7.38 7.49
N PHE A 134 0.13 -6.90 6.27
CA PHE A 134 1.18 -6.75 5.26
C PHE A 134 2.24 -5.73 5.68
N ILE A 135 1.80 -4.55 6.16
CA ILE A 135 2.72 -3.52 6.65
C ILE A 135 3.54 -4.08 7.81
N PHE A 136 2.89 -4.66 8.81
CA PHE A 136 3.57 -5.26 9.97
C PHE A 136 4.68 -6.22 9.54
N LEU A 137 4.41 -7.16 8.64
CA LEU A 137 5.40 -8.15 8.19
C LEU A 137 6.58 -7.54 7.42
N ASN A 138 6.35 -6.47 6.65
CA ASN A 138 7.37 -5.88 5.79
C ASN A 138 8.10 -4.68 6.43
N THR A 139 7.62 -4.18 7.57
CA THR A 139 8.27 -3.07 8.30
C THR A 139 8.82 -3.47 9.67
N SER A 140 8.46 -4.62 10.24
CA SER A 140 8.86 -5.00 11.60
C SER A 140 10.36 -5.31 11.76
N SER A 141 11.03 -5.88 10.75
CA SER A 141 12.51 -6.05 10.77
C SER A 141 13.26 -4.70 10.75
N HIS A 142 12.74 -3.72 10.01
CA HIS A 142 13.24 -2.35 10.00
C HIS A 142 12.90 -1.58 11.28
N ALA A 143 11.72 -1.80 11.87
CA ALA A 143 11.30 -1.17 13.12
C ALA A 143 12.18 -1.61 14.32
N HIS A 144 12.50 -2.92 14.41
CA HIS A 144 13.42 -3.42 15.44
C HIS A 144 14.84 -2.85 15.29
N SER A 145 15.33 -2.71 14.05
CA SER A 145 16.67 -2.14 13.77
C SER A 145 16.73 -0.63 14.04
N ALA A 146 15.67 0.13 13.72
CA ALA A 146 15.58 1.57 13.99
C ALA A 146 15.36 1.90 15.48
N LEU A 147 14.72 1.00 16.24
CA LEU A 147 14.60 1.10 17.69
C LEU A 147 15.91 0.70 18.40
N ALA A 148 16.65 -0.25 17.85
CA ALA A 148 17.95 -0.65 18.37
C ALA A 148 19.02 0.43 18.13
N SER A 149 19.03 1.10 16.97
CA SER A 149 19.99 2.18 16.70
C SER A 149 19.81 3.39 17.62
N LYS A 150 18.58 3.71 18.02
CA LYS A 150 18.30 4.76 19.02
C LYS A 150 18.77 4.42 20.43
N LYS A 151 18.96 3.14 20.76
CA LYS A 151 19.38 2.71 22.10
C LYS A 151 20.90 2.70 22.30
N VAL A 152 21.68 2.92 21.24
CA VAL A 152 23.16 2.90 21.26
C VAL A 152 23.76 4.33 21.31
N GLU A 153 22.93 5.37 21.20
CA GLU A 153 23.35 6.77 21.39
C GLU A 153 23.17 7.30 22.84
N GLU A 154 23.22 6.43 23.86
CA GLU A 154 23.46 6.86 25.24
C GLU A 154 24.98 7.01 25.48
N ILE A 155 25.47 8.20 25.11
CA ILE A 155 26.61 8.97 25.64
C ILE A 155 27.67 8.18 26.45
N PRO A 156 28.94 8.06 25.97
CA PRO A 156 30.03 7.67 26.84
C PRO A 156 30.32 8.80 27.85
N SER A 157 30.09 8.54 29.13
CA SER A 157 30.49 9.46 30.20
C SER A 157 32.01 9.43 30.37
N GLU A 158 32.71 10.28 29.63
CA GLU A 158 34.10 10.63 29.94
C GLU A 158 34.14 11.40 31.27
N SER A 159 34.32 10.68 32.38
CA SER A 159 34.84 11.27 33.61
C SER A 159 36.33 11.53 33.43
N LYS A 160 36.68 12.75 33.02
CA LYS A 160 38.06 13.24 33.00
C LYS A 160 38.64 13.17 34.41
N MET A 161 39.63 12.30 34.59
CA MET A 161 40.59 12.33 35.69
C MET A 161 41.19 13.74 35.81
N SER A 162 40.88 14.43 36.91
CA SER A 162 41.62 15.60 37.34
C SER A 162 42.89 15.15 38.06
N LYS A 163 44.01 15.06 37.34
CA LYS A 163 45.35 15.09 37.95
C LYS A 163 45.84 16.53 37.89
N ARG A 164 45.65 17.27 38.99
CA ARG A 164 46.38 18.52 39.24
C ARG A 164 47.82 18.16 39.62
N ASN A 165 48.75 18.39 38.71
CA ASN A 165 50.16 18.49 39.01
C ASN A 165 50.40 19.82 39.76
N ASN A 166 50.87 19.74 41.00
CA ASN A 166 51.54 20.85 41.66
C ASN A 166 52.98 20.90 41.16
N LEU A 167 53.33 21.95 40.43
CA LEU A 167 54.72 22.36 40.20
C LEU A 167 55.01 23.58 41.06
N LYS A 168 56.17 23.50 41.70
CA LYS A 168 56.83 24.50 42.55
C LYS A 168 57.06 25.80 41.79
N GLU A 169 56.96 26.91 42.50
CA GLU A 169 58.03 27.91 42.71
C GLU A 169 57.75 28.68 44.00
#